data_AF-A0A7L3WSV4-F1
#
_entry.id   AF-A0A7L3WSV4-F1
#
_cell.length_a   1.000
_cell.length_b   1.000
_cell.length_c   1.000
_cell.angle_alpha   90.00
_cell.angle_beta   90.00
_cell.angle_gamma   90.00
#
_symmetry.space_group_name_H-M   'P 1'
#
loop_
_entity.id
_entity.type
_entity.pdbx_description
1 polymer ?
#
loop_
_entity_poly.entity_id
_entity_poly.type
_entity_poly.pdbx_seq_one_letter_code
_entity_poly.pdbx_strand_id
1 'polypeptide(L)'
;PPPGEEPPAPGLRLVPDFPDGGEPSAERLRRQRVCLERLARPPAPTDVRGTVQVLGCPGPKEVMVRYTFNEWLSFVDVPAVPVPPAPAAAGDPPAERYSFALCVPPSLREGSALHFAIRYRSPQGEYWDNNSGRNYTLRCCGSPGGGPAPPAAAGSPPPPAS
;
A
#
# COMPACT_ATOMS: atom_id res chain seq x y z
N PRO A 1 -16.87 24.53 21.35
CA PRO A 1 -16.87 24.64 19.88
C PRO A 1 -18.13 25.43 19.44
N PRO A 2 -18.07 26.28 18.41
CA PRO A 2 -19.24 27.04 17.95
C PRO A 2 -20.26 26.15 17.21
N PRO A 3 -21.55 26.55 17.14
CA PRO A 3 -22.59 25.82 16.41
C PRO A 3 -22.45 26.11 14.92
N GLY A 4 -21.98 25.13 14.13
CA GLY A 4 -21.82 25.28 12.68
C GLY A 4 -20.69 24.45 12.07
N GLU A 5 -19.88 23.77 12.87
CA GLU A 5 -18.86 22.85 12.35
C GLU A 5 -19.54 21.52 11.98
N GLU A 6 -19.94 21.39 10.70
CA GLU A 6 -20.30 20.11 10.11
C GLU A 6 -19.16 19.11 10.42
N PRO A 7 -19.44 17.90 10.93
CA PRO A 7 -18.38 16.93 11.15
C PRO A 7 -17.63 16.74 9.83
N PRO A 8 -16.29 16.71 9.81
CA PRO A 8 -15.55 16.53 8.57
C PRO A 8 -16.10 15.28 7.88
N ALA A 9 -16.56 15.43 6.64
CA ALA A 9 -17.08 14.33 5.84
C ALA A 9 -16.15 13.11 6.01
N PRO A 10 -16.68 11.89 6.24
CA PRO A 10 -15.85 10.74 6.51
C PRO A 10 -14.81 10.59 5.40
N GLY A 11 -13.56 10.90 5.72
CA GLY A 11 -12.49 10.93 4.74
C GLY A 11 -12.31 9.53 4.15
N LEU A 12 -12.30 9.40 2.83
CA LEU A 12 -12.01 8.13 2.19
C LEU A 12 -10.55 7.74 2.44
N ARG A 13 -10.31 6.54 2.97
CA ARG A 13 -8.97 6.02 3.26
C ARG A 13 -8.66 4.81 2.38
N LEU A 14 -7.46 4.79 1.82
CA LEU A 14 -6.93 3.60 1.14
C LEU A 14 -6.28 2.65 2.14
N VAL A 15 -6.73 1.39 2.14
CA VAL A 15 -6.28 0.35 3.07
C VAL A 15 -5.73 -0.84 2.26
N PRO A 16 -4.53 -1.36 2.58
CA PRO A 16 -3.99 -2.52 1.89
C PRO A 16 -4.81 -3.79 2.16
N ASP A 17 -5.14 -4.50 1.10
CA ASP A 17 -5.83 -5.79 1.10
C ASP A 17 -4.88 -6.94 0.74
N PHE A 18 -3.71 -6.95 1.37
CA PHE A 18 -2.72 -8.01 1.19
C PHE A 18 -1.95 -8.24 2.49
N PRO A 19 -1.51 -9.48 2.75
CA PRO A 19 -0.81 -9.82 3.99
C PRO A 19 0.50 -9.05 4.14
N ASP A 20 0.84 -8.73 5.40
CA ASP A 20 2.12 -8.16 5.86
C ASP A 20 2.55 -6.82 5.25
N GLY A 21 1.65 -6.06 4.62
CA GLY A 21 2.00 -4.75 4.06
C GLY A 21 3.04 -4.81 2.94
N GLY A 22 3.35 -6.01 2.45
CA GLY A 22 4.28 -6.29 1.36
C GLY A 22 5.73 -6.52 1.78
N GLU A 23 6.07 -6.57 3.07
CA GLU A 23 7.46 -6.66 3.54
C GLU A 23 8.18 -7.91 2.96
N PRO A 24 9.27 -7.74 2.20
CA PRO A 24 9.87 -8.82 1.44
C PRO A 24 10.91 -9.56 2.27
N SER A 25 10.84 -10.89 2.24
CA SER A 25 11.95 -11.70 2.74
C SER A 25 13.16 -11.60 1.82
N ALA A 26 14.36 -11.70 2.38
CA ALA A 26 15.62 -11.74 1.62
C ALA A 26 15.61 -12.79 0.49
N GLU A 27 14.98 -13.94 0.72
CA GLU A 27 14.82 -14.99 -0.31
C GLU A 27 13.93 -14.52 -1.47
N ARG A 28 12.82 -13.84 -1.16
CA ARG A 28 11.90 -13.31 -2.17
C ARG A 28 12.61 -12.32 -3.08
N LEU A 29 13.37 -11.39 -2.50
CA LEU A 29 14.14 -10.41 -3.26
C LEU A 29 15.21 -11.06 -4.13
N ARG A 30 15.88 -12.12 -3.66
CA ARG A 30 16.83 -12.88 -4.47
C ARG A 30 16.18 -13.57 -5.67
N ARG A 31 14.98 -14.14 -5.50
CA ARG A 31 14.24 -14.83 -6.56
C ARG A 31 13.62 -13.86 -7.58
N GLN A 32 12.94 -12.82 -7.10
CA GLN A 32 12.12 -11.93 -7.93
C GLN A 32 12.86 -10.67 -8.36
N ARG A 33 13.97 -10.33 -7.70
CA ARG A 33 14.83 -9.14 -7.93
C ARG A 33 14.17 -7.79 -7.71
N VAL A 34 12.87 -7.73 -7.58
CA VAL A 34 12.11 -6.56 -7.22
C VAL A 34 11.02 -6.99 -6.25
N CYS A 35 10.85 -6.21 -5.20
CA CYS A 35 9.82 -6.40 -4.21
C CYS A 35 9.26 -5.06 -3.73
N LEU A 36 7.96 -4.96 -3.50
CA LEU A 36 7.45 -3.94 -2.57
C LEU A 36 8.17 -4.13 -1.24
N GLU A 37 8.66 -3.06 -0.64
CA GLU A 37 9.21 -3.09 0.70
C GLU A 37 8.11 -2.75 1.70
N ARG A 38 7.51 -1.56 1.53
CA ARG A 38 6.43 -1.11 2.39
C ARG A 38 5.66 0.04 1.82
N LEU A 39 4.41 0.19 2.27
CA LEU A 39 3.66 1.43 2.10
C LEU A 39 3.98 2.41 3.23
N ALA A 40 4.14 3.68 2.88
CA ALA A 40 4.30 4.76 3.83
C ALA A 40 2.94 5.09 4.48
N ARG A 41 2.98 5.64 5.70
CA ARG A 41 1.78 6.22 6.31
C ARG A 41 1.47 7.49 5.52
N PRO A 42 0.29 7.58 4.87
CA PRO A 42 0.06 8.67 3.95
C PRO A 42 -0.24 9.97 4.72
N PRO A 43 0.30 11.12 4.28
CA PRO A 43 0.05 12.42 4.91
C PRO A 43 -1.40 12.91 4.67
N ALA A 44 -2.05 12.40 3.63
CA ALA A 44 -3.45 12.64 3.29
C ALA A 44 -4.15 11.29 3.05
N PRO A 45 -5.48 11.19 3.25
CA PRO A 45 -6.16 9.90 3.30
C PRO A 45 -6.24 9.18 1.93
N THR A 46 -6.01 9.92 0.83
CA THR A 46 -5.93 9.43 -0.54
C THR A 46 -4.51 9.45 -1.12
N ASP A 47 -3.47 9.79 -0.36
CA ASP A 47 -2.10 9.73 -0.87
C ASP A 47 -1.56 8.28 -0.78
N VAL A 48 -0.89 7.78 -1.81
CA VAL A 48 -0.27 6.44 -1.79
C VAL A 48 1.20 6.59 -2.07
N ARG A 49 2.01 6.31 -1.06
CA ARG A 49 3.46 6.27 -1.20
C ARG A 49 3.99 4.96 -0.69
N GLY A 50 5.10 4.52 -1.25
CA GLY A 50 5.76 3.32 -0.80
C GLY A 50 7.22 3.29 -1.18
N THR A 51 7.91 2.29 -0.67
CA THR A 51 9.26 1.98 -1.06
C THR A 51 9.34 0.58 -1.65
N VAL A 52 10.28 0.42 -2.56
CA VAL A 52 10.56 -0.79 -3.33
C VAL A 52 12.00 -1.17 -3.05
N GLN A 53 12.25 -2.45 -2.82
CA GLN A 53 13.59 -3.01 -2.82
C GLN A 53 13.85 -3.71 -4.15
N VAL A 54 15.02 -3.46 -4.74
CA VAL A 54 15.52 -4.18 -5.91
C VAL A 54 16.87 -4.81 -5.62
N LEU A 55 17.12 -5.97 -6.20
CA LEU A 55 18.42 -6.62 -6.13
C LEU A 55 19.41 -5.83 -6.98
N GLY A 56 20.43 -5.29 -6.31
CA GLY A 56 21.41 -4.43 -6.93
C GLY A 56 22.20 -5.13 -8.03
N CYS A 57 22.36 -4.43 -9.15
CA CYS A 57 23.07 -4.91 -10.34
C CYS A 57 23.94 -3.80 -10.92
N PRO A 58 25.07 -4.08 -11.59
CA PRO A 58 25.76 -3.06 -12.39
C PRO A 58 24.92 -2.59 -13.59
N GLY A 59 25.08 -1.32 -13.98
CA GLY A 59 24.46 -0.74 -15.18
C GLY A 59 23.18 0.07 -14.92
N PRO A 60 22.52 0.55 -16.00
CA PRO A 60 21.33 1.40 -15.91
C PRO A 60 20.14 0.61 -15.36
N LYS A 61 19.41 1.23 -14.43
CA LYS A 61 18.26 0.64 -13.73
C LYS A 61 17.06 1.55 -13.90
N GLU A 62 15.92 0.94 -14.15
CA GLU A 62 14.65 1.64 -14.21
C GLU A 62 13.64 0.90 -13.35
N VAL A 63 13.02 1.61 -12.41
CA VAL A 63 11.95 1.09 -11.57
C VAL A 63 10.71 1.92 -11.85
N MET A 64 9.63 1.24 -12.27
CA MET A 64 8.33 1.86 -12.54
C MET A 64 7.28 1.18 -11.69
N VAL A 65 6.30 1.94 -11.22
CA VAL A 65 5.09 1.41 -10.61
C VAL A 65 3.94 1.61 -11.56
N ARG A 66 3.33 0.50 -11.99
CA ARG A 66 2.13 0.51 -12.81
C ARG A 66 0.92 0.35 -11.91
N TYR A 67 -0.04 1.25 -12.01
CA TYR A 67 -1.27 1.18 -11.22
C TYR A 67 -2.52 1.48 -12.04
N THR A 68 -3.65 0.99 -11.56
CA THR A 68 -4.97 1.06 -12.19
C THR A 68 -6.08 1.23 -11.15
N PHE A 69 -7.21 1.77 -11.58
CA PHE A 69 -8.44 1.92 -10.80
C PHE A 69 -9.63 1.14 -11.39
N ASN A 70 -9.41 0.39 -12.48
CA ASN A 70 -10.47 -0.20 -13.30
C ASN A 70 -10.09 -1.58 -13.84
N GLU A 71 -9.60 -2.47 -12.97
CA GLU A 71 -9.29 -3.86 -13.34
C GLU A 71 -8.35 -3.99 -14.56
N TRP A 72 -7.33 -3.13 -14.66
CA TRP A 72 -6.33 -3.11 -15.73
C TRP A 72 -6.87 -2.75 -17.13
N LEU A 73 -8.11 -2.25 -17.25
CA LEU A 73 -8.63 -1.70 -18.51
C LEU A 73 -7.83 -0.46 -18.96
N SER A 74 -7.39 0.36 -18.00
CA SER A 74 -6.38 1.38 -18.21
C SER A 74 -5.37 1.37 -17.07
N PHE A 75 -4.17 1.89 -17.33
CA PHE A 75 -3.10 1.94 -16.34
C PHE A 75 -2.26 3.20 -16.50
N VAL A 76 -1.58 3.57 -15.42
CA VAL A 76 -0.62 4.66 -15.36
C VAL A 76 0.71 4.09 -14.87
N ASP A 77 1.79 4.42 -15.57
CA ASP A 77 3.15 4.09 -15.17
C ASP A 77 3.81 5.31 -14.52
N VAL A 78 4.31 5.17 -13.29
CA VAL A 78 5.02 6.23 -12.55
C VAL A 78 6.44 5.77 -12.24
N PRO A 79 7.47 6.60 -12.51
CA PRO A 79 8.84 6.27 -12.14
C PRO A 79 9.03 6.29 -10.62
N ALA A 80 9.75 5.32 -10.10
CA ALA A 80 10.24 5.33 -8.72
C ALA A 80 11.64 5.97 -8.67
N VAL A 81 11.89 6.74 -7.63
CA VAL A 81 13.14 7.49 -7.44
C VAL A 81 14.06 6.75 -6.47
N PRO A 82 15.36 6.63 -6.75
CA PRO A 82 16.30 5.97 -5.82
C PRO A 82 16.38 6.77 -4.51
N VAL A 83 16.41 6.06 -3.39
CA VAL A 83 16.55 6.63 -2.05
C VAL A 83 17.67 5.90 -1.29
N PRO A 84 18.19 6.47 -0.20
CA PRO A 84 19.21 5.79 0.61
C PRO A 84 18.77 4.37 1.00
N PRO A 85 19.65 3.36 0.86
CA PRO A 85 19.32 1.99 1.22
C PRO A 85 19.05 1.88 2.73
N ALA A 86 18.20 0.93 3.10
CA ALA A 86 18.01 0.58 4.51
C ALA A 86 19.27 -0.12 5.06
N PRO A 87 19.55 -0.05 6.37
CA PRO A 87 20.59 -0.87 6.99
C PRO A 87 20.26 -2.36 6.76
N ALA A 88 21.11 -3.03 5.99
CA ALA A 88 20.99 -4.46 5.68
C ALA A 88 21.64 -5.29 6.80
N ALA A 89 21.04 -6.43 7.16
CA ALA A 89 21.67 -7.35 8.08
C ALA A 89 22.81 -8.11 7.39
N ALA A 90 23.74 -8.65 8.17
CA ALA A 90 24.79 -9.52 7.62
C ALA A 90 24.15 -10.73 6.93
N GLY A 91 24.37 -10.89 5.63
CA GLY A 91 23.80 -11.98 4.81
C GLY A 91 22.63 -11.56 3.91
N ASP A 92 22.09 -10.35 4.09
CA ASP A 92 21.12 -9.79 3.15
C ASP A 92 21.74 -9.58 1.76
N PRO A 93 20.94 -9.70 0.69
CA PRO A 93 21.41 -9.39 -0.65
C PRO A 93 21.69 -7.89 -0.76
N PRO A 94 22.59 -7.45 -1.65
CA PRO A 94 22.78 -6.03 -1.92
C PRO A 94 21.49 -5.45 -2.51
N ALA A 95 20.69 -4.79 -1.67
CA ALA A 95 19.40 -4.24 -2.05
C ALA A 95 19.49 -2.73 -2.22
N GLU A 96 18.99 -2.23 -3.35
CA GLU A 96 18.77 -0.81 -3.57
C GLU A 96 17.33 -0.46 -3.26
N ARG A 97 17.10 0.73 -2.72
CA ARG A 97 15.78 1.20 -2.31
C ARG A 97 15.31 2.31 -3.23
N TYR A 98 14.05 2.23 -3.64
CA TYR A 98 13.39 3.24 -4.46
C TYR A 98 12.10 3.68 -3.77
N SER A 99 11.68 4.92 -3.94
CA SER A 99 10.39 5.42 -3.46
C SER A 99 9.48 5.83 -4.61
N PHE A 100 8.18 5.65 -4.42
CA PHE A 100 7.17 6.04 -5.39
C PHE A 100 6.02 6.77 -4.70
N ALA A 101 5.28 7.55 -5.48
CA ALA A 101 4.05 8.20 -5.09
C ALA A 101 3.01 8.01 -6.21
N LEU A 102 1.83 7.52 -5.89
CA LEU A 102 0.74 7.32 -6.84
C LEU A 102 -0.29 8.43 -6.66
N CYS A 103 -0.73 9.01 -7.78
CA CYS A 103 -1.76 10.02 -7.77
C CYS A 103 -3.13 9.35 -7.74
N VAL A 104 -3.87 9.56 -6.66
CA VAL A 104 -5.23 9.04 -6.51
C VAL A 104 -6.23 10.12 -6.91
N PRO A 105 -7.17 9.85 -7.82
CA PRO A 105 -8.15 10.84 -8.24
C PRO A 105 -9.09 11.18 -7.07
N PRO A 106 -9.51 12.46 -6.93
CA PRO A 106 -10.46 12.87 -5.89
C PRO A 106 -11.85 12.25 -6.10
N SER A 107 -12.15 11.78 -7.31
CA SER A 107 -13.39 11.11 -7.67
C SER A 107 -13.47 9.64 -7.24
N LEU A 108 -12.43 9.12 -6.55
CA LEU A 108 -12.45 7.77 -6.01
C LEU A 108 -13.62 7.63 -5.01
N ARG A 109 -14.35 6.52 -5.08
CA ARG A 109 -15.52 6.27 -4.23
C ARG A 109 -15.23 5.16 -3.24
N GLU A 110 -15.95 5.14 -2.12
CA GLU A 110 -15.97 3.97 -1.23
C GLU A 110 -16.29 2.69 -2.04
N GLY A 111 -15.58 1.61 -1.72
CA GLY A 111 -15.70 0.33 -2.43
C GLY A 111 -14.84 0.23 -3.70
N SER A 112 -14.23 1.33 -4.17
CA SER A 112 -13.26 1.30 -5.27
C SER A 112 -11.94 0.64 -4.81
N ALA A 113 -11.20 0.08 -5.77
CA ALA A 113 -9.88 -0.50 -5.53
C ALA A 113 -8.84 0.13 -6.45
N LEU A 114 -7.63 0.35 -5.89
CA LEU A 114 -6.42 0.64 -6.65
C LEU A 114 -5.59 -0.62 -6.68
N HIS A 115 -5.21 -1.08 -7.88
CA HIS A 115 -4.26 -2.18 -8.03
C HIS A 115 -2.95 -1.64 -8.56
N PHE A 116 -1.83 -2.16 -8.07
CA PHE A 116 -0.52 -1.82 -8.61
C PHE A 116 0.42 -3.03 -8.68
N ALA A 117 1.39 -2.92 -9.57
CA ALA A 117 2.50 -3.83 -9.77
C ALA A 117 3.77 -3.02 -10.02
N ILE A 118 4.92 -3.58 -9.66
CA ILE A 118 6.21 -2.92 -9.78
C ILE A 118 7.01 -3.59 -10.88
N ARG A 119 7.58 -2.80 -11.77
CA ARG A 119 8.44 -3.23 -12.87
C ARG A 119 9.86 -2.76 -12.61
N TYR A 120 10.81 -3.67 -12.64
CA TYR A 120 12.23 -3.40 -12.57
C TYR A 120 12.91 -3.85 -13.86
N ARG A 121 13.55 -2.91 -14.55
CA ARG A 121 14.33 -3.17 -15.76
C ARG A 121 15.81 -2.92 -15.49
N SER A 122 16.62 -3.90 -15.88
CA SER A 122 18.07 -3.90 -15.75
C SER A 122 18.71 -4.53 -16.99
N PRO A 123 20.05 -4.48 -17.15
CA PRO A 123 20.72 -5.21 -18.22
C PRO A 123 20.52 -6.72 -18.15
N GLN A 124 20.14 -7.26 -16.98
CA GLN A 124 19.86 -8.69 -16.79
C GLN A 124 18.42 -9.07 -17.17
N GLY A 125 17.59 -8.12 -17.59
CA GLY A 125 16.20 -8.35 -18.00
C GLY A 125 15.19 -7.47 -17.27
N GLU A 126 13.92 -7.77 -17.54
CA GLU A 126 12.76 -7.15 -16.91
C GLU A 126 12.13 -8.10 -15.89
N TYR A 127 11.84 -7.57 -14.71
CA TYR A 127 11.31 -8.29 -13.57
C TYR A 127 10.06 -7.58 -13.07
N TRP A 128 9.05 -8.35 -12.69
CA TRP A 128 7.78 -7.83 -12.22
C TRP A 128 7.46 -8.37 -10.84
N ASP A 129 7.08 -7.46 -9.95
CA ASP A 129 6.41 -7.78 -8.70
C ASP A 129 4.93 -7.42 -8.81
N ASN A 130 4.11 -8.45 -9.01
CA ASN A 130 2.65 -8.37 -9.00
C ASN A 130 2.05 -9.12 -7.81
N ASN A 131 2.78 -9.21 -6.69
CA ASN A 131 2.33 -9.93 -5.50
C ASN A 131 1.93 -11.39 -5.79
N SER A 132 2.79 -12.12 -6.53
CA SER A 132 2.55 -13.52 -6.93
C SER A 132 1.23 -13.74 -7.70
N GLY A 133 0.87 -12.78 -8.56
CA GLY A 133 -0.37 -12.81 -9.36
C GLY A 133 -1.62 -12.30 -8.64
N ARG A 134 -1.52 -11.87 -7.38
CA ARG A 134 -2.65 -11.28 -6.64
C ARG A 134 -2.79 -9.77 -6.80
N ASN A 135 -1.76 -9.12 -7.35
CA ASN A 135 -1.55 -7.67 -7.38
C ASN A 135 -1.51 -7.06 -5.96
N TYR A 136 -0.94 -5.86 -5.87
CA TYR A 136 -1.06 -5.08 -4.65
C TYR A 136 -2.34 -4.26 -4.72
N THR A 137 -3.31 -4.62 -3.88
CA THR A 137 -4.64 -4.00 -3.88
C THR A 137 -4.81 -3.09 -2.67
N LEU A 138 -5.20 -1.84 -2.91
CA LEU A 138 -5.63 -0.88 -1.90
C LEU A 138 -7.13 -0.63 -2.05
N ARG A 139 -7.91 -0.95 -1.03
CA ARG A 139 -9.36 -0.70 -1.03
C ARG A 139 -9.67 0.66 -0.42
N CYS A 140 -10.57 1.38 -1.08
CA CYS A 140 -11.12 2.62 -0.58
C CYS A 140 -12.22 2.33 0.43
N CYS A 141 -11.95 2.60 1.70
CA CYS A 141 -12.92 2.47 2.78
C CYS A 141 -13.33 3.87 3.24
N GLY A 142 -14.62 4.08 3.52
CA GLY A 142 -15.03 5.22 4.33
C GLY A 142 -14.28 5.18 5.65
N SER A 143 -13.70 6.31 6.09
CA SER A 143 -13.17 6.38 7.45
C SER A 143 -14.29 5.99 8.42
N PRO A 144 -14.03 5.17 9.45
CA PRO A 144 -15.02 4.90 10.50
C PRO A 144 -15.22 6.18 11.33
N GLY A 145 -15.90 7.15 10.77
CA GLY A 145 -16.41 8.34 11.42
C GLY A 145 -17.91 8.19 11.61
N GLY A 146 -18.32 7.65 12.76
CA GLY A 146 -19.70 7.75 13.25
C GLY A 146 -20.66 6.62 12.88
N GLY A 147 -20.31 5.36 13.11
CA GLY A 147 -21.34 4.37 13.43
C GLY A 147 -21.80 4.58 14.89
N PRO A 148 -23.10 4.52 15.23
CA PRO A 148 -23.49 4.52 16.64
C PRO A 148 -22.75 3.38 17.33
N ALA A 149 -22.16 3.67 18.50
CA ALA A 149 -21.57 2.63 19.34
C ALA A 149 -22.59 1.48 19.46
N PRO A 150 -22.15 0.20 19.39
CA PRO A 150 -23.05 -0.90 19.69
C PRO A 150 -23.71 -0.58 21.04
N PRO A 151 -25.04 -0.74 21.19
CA PRO A 151 -25.69 -0.46 22.47
C PRO A 151 -24.93 -1.25 23.53
N ALA A 152 -24.41 -0.53 24.52
CA ALA A 152 -23.75 -1.12 25.68
C ALA A 152 -24.62 -2.29 26.13
N ALA A 153 -24.04 -3.49 26.14
CA ALA A 153 -24.72 -4.70 26.55
C ALA A 153 -25.51 -4.38 27.82
N ALA A 154 -26.84 -4.42 27.71
CA ALA A 154 -27.74 -4.26 28.83
C ALA A 154 -27.25 -5.22 29.91
N GLY A 155 -26.86 -4.66 31.05
CA GLY A 155 -26.41 -5.42 32.21
C GLY A 155 -27.39 -6.56 32.44
N SER A 156 -26.86 -7.77 32.50
CA SER A 156 -27.64 -8.95 32.85
C SER A 156 -28.43 -8.67 34.13
N PRO A 157 -29.72 -9.01 34.21
CA PRO A 157 -30.45 -8.88 35.46
C PRO A 157 -29.80 -9.80 36.51
N PRO A 158 -29.74 -9.40 37.80
CA PRO A 158 -29.24 -10.27 38.85
C PRO A 158 -30.13 -11.53 38.96
N PRO A 159 -29.56 -12.69 39.33
CA PRO A 159 -30.36 -13.89 39.54
C PRO A 159 -31.32 -13.69 40.73
N PRO A 160 -32.49 -14.36 40.74
CA PRO A 160 -33.41 -14.29 41.87
C PRO A 160 -32.79 -14.93 43.11
N ALA A 161 -32.86 -14.22 44.24
CA ALA A 161 -32.55 -14.79 45.54
C ALA A 161 -33.62 -15.83 45.91
N SER A 162 -33.18 -17.03 46.31
CA SER A 162 -34.01 -18.07 46.95
C SER A 162 -34.18 -17.79 48.43
#